data_AF-A0A928CBD3-F1
#
_entry.id   AF-A0A928CBD3-F1
#
_cell.length_a   1.000
_cell.length_b   1.000
_cell.length_c   1.000
_cell.angle_alpha   90.00
_cell.angle_beta   90.00
_cell.angle_gamma   90.00
#
_symmetry.space_group_name_H-M   'P 1'
#
loop_
_entity.id
_entity.type
_entity.pdbx_description
1 polymer ?
#
loop_
_entity_poly.entity_id
_entity_poly.type
_entity_poly.pdbx_seq_one_letter_code
_entity_poly.pdbx_strand_id
1 'polypeptide(L)'
;MWTGNINKPLTHKFNGIQTYEEVEKKKKKQEIDIESLHQFEDHPLIYGYASGLGYDHLDLVDTFLSLFDGTPDFVKIHRAMLSIGDYRQNDSSRYYMGNHNRATWSQLLHKSRNRNNFEENTMAVLRSLLQRIKNGETLDDIINNFLSEKEKANAYDWRYYFVKYPDMLRGADGELTWDKSNDYICTTLNKHQFNGLHWNPFLNVIYQNLSDKLLDKDGKKIIGLGNYGENLNILKPISSLAATGTGFIYYHQETNEVWDVEQEDSIDKVDRIAFAIEKIKKIVQDNMNT
;
A
#
# COMPACT_ATOMS: atom_id res chain seq x y z
N MET A 1 -13.03 -14.63 45.58
CA MET A 1 -12.86 -13.16 45.43
C MET A 1 -11.38 -12.85 45.63
N TRP A 2 -10.68 -12.40 44.59
CA TRP A 2 -9.32 -11.88 44.73
C TRP A 2 -9.39 -10.37 44.57
N THR A 3 -9.37 -9.64 45.68
CA THR A 3 -9.20 -8.20 45.72
C THR A 3 -7.72 -7.88 45.59
N GLY A 4 -7.25 -7.72 44.36
CA GLY A 4 -5.88 -7.28 44.09
C GLY A 4 -5.73 -5.78 44.39
N ASN A 5 -5.09 -5.45 45.52
CA ASN A 5 -4.60 -4.10 45.79
C ASN A 5 -3.35 -3.85 44.92
N ILE A 6 -3.47 -2.99 43.92
CA ILE A 6 -2.34 -2.54 43.10
C ILE A 6 -1.59 -1.46 43.89
N ASN A 7 -0.54 -1.87 44.60
CA ASN A 7 0.45 -0.95 45.19
C ASN A 7 1.81 -1.14 44.50
N LYS A 8 1.98 -0.45 43.37
CA LYS A 8 3.27 -0.03 42.83
C LYS A 8 3.06 1.35 42.21
N PRO A 9 3.84 2.39 42.57
CA PRO A 9 3.79 3.65 41.84
C PRO A 9 4.24 3.35 40.41
N LEU A 10 3.29 3.37 39.47
CA LEU A 10 3.56 3.19 38.04
C LEU A 10 4.44 4.35 37.58
N THR A 11 5.74 4.09 37.44
CA THR A 11 6.73 5.05 36.94
C THR A 11 6.63 5.25 35.42
N HIS A 12 5.78 4.50 34.72
CA HIS A 12 5.37 4.79 33.35
C HIS A 12 4.06 5.58 33.34
N LYS A 13 4.14 6.88 33.04
CA LYS A 13 2.94 7.65 32.68
C LYS A 13 2.31 6.99 31.45
N PHE A 14 1.10 6.47 31.58
CA PHE A 14 0.30 6.01 30.44
C PHE A 14 0.27 7.11 29.36
N ASN A 15 0.43 6.73 28.10
CA ASN A 15 0.24 7.67 26.99
C ASN A 15 -1.21 8.16 27.00
N GLY A 16 -1.45 9.44 26.70
CA GLY A 16 -2.77 10.06 26.79
C GLY A 16 -3.86 9.36 25.98
N ILE A 17 -3.48 8.70 24.87
CA ILE A 17 -4.37 7.84 24.07
C ILE A 17 -4.91 6.69 24.92
N GLN A 18 -4.03 5.96 25.60
CA GLN A 18 -4.39 4.82 26.42
C GLN A 18 -5.22 5.23 27.63
N THR A 19 -4.92 6.39 28.24
CA THR A 19 -5.73 6.95 29.33
C THR A 19 -7.16 7.27 28.87
N TYR A 20 -7.32 7.86 27.69
CA TYR A 20 -8.65 8.16 27.13
C TYR A 20 -9.45 6.88 26.86
N GLU A 21 -8.78 5.87 26.31
CA GLU A 21 -9.38 4.56 26.04
C GLU A 21 -9.89 3.87 27.31
N GLU A 22 -9.07 3.80 28.35
CA GLU A 22 -9.46 3.20 29.64
C GLU A 22 -10.66 3.91 30.29
N VAL A 23 -10.80 5.23 30.08
CA VAL A 23 -11.95 6.00 30.55
C VAL A 23 -13.21 5.66 29.74
N GLU A 24 -13.10 5.57 28.40
CA GLU A 24 -14.21 5.18 27.53
C GLU A 24 -14.69 3.74 27.80
N LYS A 25 -13.77 2.77 27.95
CA LYS A 25 -14.08 1.38 28.33
C LYS A 25 -14.90 1.32 29.61
N LYS A 26 -14.53 2.11 30.63
CA LYS A 26 -15.26 2.15 31.92
C LYS A 26 -16.68 2.69 31.77
N LYS A 27 -16.92 3.67 30.88
CA LYS A 27 -18.26 4.21 30.63
C LYS A 27 -19.17 3.21 29.94
N LYS A 28 -18.63 2.45 28.98
CA LYS A 28 -19.39 1.53 28.13
C LYS A 28 -19.40 0.07 28.63
N LYS A 29 -18.79 -0.21 29.78
CA LYS A 29 -18.55 -1.57 30.30
C LYS A 29 -19.79 -2.48 30.39
N GLN A 30 -20.98 -1.92 30.58
CA GLN A 30 -22.23 -2.69 30.68
C GLN A 30 -22.85 -3.05 29.32
N GLU A 31 -22.38 -2.46 28.23
CA GLU A 31 -22.95 -2.58 26.87
C GLU A 31 -21.97 -3.21 25.87
N ILE A 32 -20.75 -3.52 26.31
CA ILE A 32 -19.67 -4.02 25.45
C ILE A 32 -19.58 -5.54 25.56
N ASP A 33 -19.37 -6.20 24.41
CA ASP A 33 -18.88 -7.58 24.36
C ASP A 33 -17.40 -7.63 24.80
N ILE A 34 -17.21 -7.84 26.11
CA ILE A 34 -15.89 -7.82 26.75
C ILE A 34 -14.99 -8.96 26.24
N GLU A 35 -15.56 -10.09 25.83
CA GLU A 35 -14.78 -11.24 25.36
C GLU A 35 -14.15 -10.94 24.00
N SER A 36 -14.96 -10.52 23.02
CA SER A 36 -14.48 -10.09 21.70
C SER A 36 -13.49 -8.92 21.81
N LEU A 37 -13.73 -7.99 22.73
CA LEU A 37 -12.81 -6.88 22.99
C LEU A 37 -11.43 -7.39 23.43
N HIS A 38 -11.37 -8.28 24.43
CA HIS A 38 -10.10 -8.82 24.92
C HIS A 38 -9.37 -9.63 23.83
N GLN A 39 -10.09 -10.45 23.05
CA GLN A 39 -9.48 -11.20 21.95
C GLN A 39 -8.85 -10.28 20.91
N PHE A 40 -9.53 -9.18 20.55
CA PHE A 40 -8.99 -8.20 19.63
C PHE A 40 -7.76 -7.46 20.20
N GLU A 41 -7.81 -7.07 21.49
CA GLU A 41 -6.69 -6.43 22.19
C GLU A 41 -5.43 -7.29 22.26
N ASP A 42 -5.61 -8.59 22.49
CA ASP A 42 -4.54 -9.57 22.62
C ASP A 42 -3.89 -9.91 21.28
N HIS A 43 -4.52 -9.56 20.15
CA HIS A 43 -3.97 -9.86 18.84
C HIS A 43 -2.64 -9.11 18.61
N PRO A 44 -1.56 -9.77 18.17
CA PRO A 44 -0.22 -9.18 18.09
C PRO A 44 -0.06 -7.98 17.13
N LEU A 45 -1.03 -7.72 16.26
CA LEU A 45 -1.03 -6.51 15.42
C LEU A 45 -1.63 -5.28 16.11
N ILE A 46 -2.43 -5.47 17.16
CA ILE A 46 -3.22 -4.42 17.82
C ILE A 46 -2.52 -3.85 19.06
N TYR A 47 -1.70 -4.66 19.74
CA TYR A 47 -0.93 -4.23 20.92
C TYR A 47 -1.78 -3.53 22.01
N GLY A 48 -2.97 -4.06 22.29
CA GLY A 48 -3.86 -3.54 23.33
C GLY A 48 -4.62 -2.26 22.98
N TYR A 49 -4.55 -1.77 21.73
CA TYR A 49 -5.32 -0.62 21.26
C TYR A 49 -6.72 -1.03 20.75
N ALA A 50 -7.60 -1.38 21.68
CA ALA A 50 -8.93 -1.93 21.42
C ALA A 50 -9.86 -0.99 20.66
N SER A 51 -9.72 0.31 20.94
CA SER A 51 -10.57 1.33 20.32
C SER A 51 -10.38 1.45 18.79
N GLY A 52 -9.36 0.79 18.21
CA GLY A 52 -9.13 0.77 16.78
C GLY A 52 -10.34 0.24 15.98
N LEU A 53 -10.86 -0.94 16.32
CA LEU A 53 -12.01 -1.50 15.61
C LEU A 53 -13.31 -0.77 15.96
N GLY A 54 -13.36 -0.13 17.12
CA GLY A 54 -14.54 0.58 17.62
C GLY A 54 -15.52 -0.37 18.32
N TYR A 55 -16.08 0.08 19.45
CA TYR A 55 -16.94 -0.75 20.30
C TYR A 55 -18.22 -1.23 19.61
N ASP A 56 -18.70 -0.47 18.63
CA ASP A 56 -19.93 -0.78 17.90
C ASP A 56 -19.70 -1.79 16.75
N HIS A 57 -18.47 -2.31 16.61
CA HIS A 57 -18.06 -3.24 15.55
C HIS A 57 -17.38 -4.51 16.09
N LEU A 58 -17.59 -4.84 17.37
CA LEU A 58 -17.00 -6.03 17.98
C LEU A 58 -17.51 -7.34 17.38
N ASP A 59 -18.64 -7.29 16.69
CA ASP A 59 -19.16 -8.40 15.90
C ASP A 59 -18.28 -8.78 14.69
N LEU A 60 -17.25 -7.98 14.37
CA LEU A 60 -16.27 -8.23 13.31
C LEU A 60 -14.97 -8.89 13.82
N VAL A 61 -14.80 -9.08 15.13
CA VAL A 61 -13.55 -9.59 15.73
C VAL A 61 -13.18 -10.97 15.19
N ASP A 62 -14.12 -11.92 15.13
CA ASP A 62 -13.85 -13.25 14.58
C ASP A 62 -13.35 -13.20 13.13
N THR A 63 -13.90 -12.28 12.33
CA THR A 63 -13.46 -12.08 10.94
C THR A 63 -12.07 -11.47 10.87
N PHE A 64 -11.76 -10.54 11.79
CA PHE A 64 -10.42 -9.97 11.91
C PHE A 64 -9.39 -11.02 12.28
N LEU A 65 -9.66 -11.84 13.29
CA LEU A 65 -8.78 -12.92 13.73
C LEU A 65 -8.57 -13.92 12.58
N SER A 66 -9.63 -14.37 11.92
CA SER A 66 -9.53 -15.26 10.76
C SER A 66 -8.71 -14.66 9.60
N LEU A 67 -8.69 -13.34 9.44
CA LEU A 67 -7.97 -12.66 8.37
C LEU A 67 -6.49 -12.46 8.69
N PHE A 68 -6.13 -12.23 9.97
CA PHE A 68 -4.79 -11.81 10.38
C PHE A 68 -4.00 -12.85 11.20
N ASP A 69 -4.64 -13.91 11.69
CA ASP A 69 -3.98 -15.00 12.41
C ASP A 69 -3.17 -15.91 11.45
N GLY A 70 -2.20 -16.62 12.03
CA GLY A 70 -1.34 -17.55 11.29
C GLY A 70 -0.41 -16.83 10.31
N THR A 71 -0.57 -17.11 9.01
CA THR A 71 0.24 -16.57 7.91
C THR A 71 -0.63 -15.73 6.97
N PRO A 72 -0.99 -14.49 7.35
CA PRO A 72 -1.85 -13.64 6.54
C PRO A 72 -1.18 -13.27 5.21
N ASP A 73 -1.97 -13.26 4.14
CA ASP A 73 -1.55 -12.74 2.84
C ASP A 73 -1.67 -11.21 2.84
N PHE A 74 -0.68 -10.56 3.45
CA PHE A 74 -0.64 -9.11 3.60
C PHE A 74 -0.70 -8.35 2.28
N VAL A 75 -0.11 -8.89 1.21
CA VAL A 75 -0.17 -8.25 -0.12
C VAL A 75 -1.61 -8.27 -0.63
N LYS A 76 -2.31 -9.39 -0.47
CA LYS A 76 -3.72 -9.50 -0.87
C LYS A 76 -4.65 -8.65 -0.01
N ILE A 77 -4.41 -8.58 1.31
CA ILE A 77 -5.17 -7.71 2.22
C ILE A 77 -4.98 -6.24 1.83
N HIS A 78 -3.75 -5.79 1.56
CA HIS A 78 -3.46 -4.44 1.06
C HIS A 78 -4.28 -4.10 -0.19
N ARG A 79 -4.26 -4.99 -1.18
CA ARG A 79 -4.99 -4.82 -2.44
C ARG A 79 -6.50 -4.77 -2.23
N ALA A 80 -7.05 -5.63 -1.38
CA ALA A 80 -8.47 -5.61 -1.06
C ALA A 80 -8.89 -4.34 -0.32
N MET A 81 -8.08 -3.84 0.61
CA MET A 81 -8.34 -2.57 1.29
C MET A 81 -8.34 -1.38 0.30
N LEU A 82 -7.35 -1.27 -0.59
CA LEU A 82 -7.32 -0.20 -1.60
C LEU A 82 -8.49 -0.27 -2.60
N SER A 83 -8.98 -1.48 -2.88
CA SER A 83 -10.16 -1.72 -3.73
C SER A 83 -11.43 -1.15 -3.09
N ILE A 84 -11.49 -1.08 -1.76
CA ILE A 84 -12.61 -0.47 -1.01
C ILE A 84 -12.44 1.04 -0.91
N GLY A 85 -11.25 1.53 -0.57
CA GLY A 85 -11.02 2.95 -0.35
C GLY A 85 -9.56 3.32 -0.12
N ASP A 86 -9.27 4.61 -0.14
CA ASP A 86 -7.95 5.10 0.29
C ASP A 86 -7.81 4.93 1.81
N TYR A 87 -7.07 3.91 2.22
CA TYR A 87 -6.84 3.61 3.63
C TYR A 87 -5.58 4.28 4.20
N ARG A 88 -4.82 5.03 3.38
CA ARG A 88 -3.53 5.61 3.77
C ARG A 88 -3.67 6.47 5.03
N GLN A 89 -2.70 6.33 5.91
CA GLN A 89 -2.39 7.35 6.92
C GLN A 89 -1.35 8.30 6.36
N ASN A 90 -1.28 9.52 6.88
CA ASN A 90 -0.25 10.47 6.48
C ASN A 90 0.20 11.35 7.64
N ASP A 91 1.43 11.85 7.54
CA ASP A 91 1.90 13.00 8.31
C ASP A 91 2.05 14.22 7.39
N SER A 92 2.86 15.22 7.79
CA SER A 92 3.09 16.44 7.02
C SER A 92 3.79 16.21 5.67
N SER A 93 4.51 15.10 5.53
CA SER A 93 5.42 14.84 4.42
C SER A 93 5.28 13.45 3.78
N ARG A 94 4.62 12.50 4.45
CA ARG A 94 4.60 11.09 4.05
C ARG A 94 3.24 10.46 4.16
N TYR A 95 3.08 9.42 3.36
CA TYR A 95 1.97 8.48 3.40
C TYR A 95 2.45 7.10 3.87
N TYR A 96 1.55 6.38 4.51
CA TYR A 96 1.82 5.08 5.12
C TYR A 96 0.79 4.06 4.67
N MET A 97 1.27 2.90 4.23
CA MET A 97 0.46 1.75 3.84
C MET A 97 1.06 0.44 4.39
N GLY A 98 0.22 -0.58 4.49
CA GLY A 98 0.67 -1.95 4.71
C GLY A 98 1.33 -2.51 3.44
N ASN A 99 2.41 -3.26 3.61
CA ASN A 99 3.11 -4.00 2.53
C ASN A 99 3.20 -5.49 2.90
N HIS A 100 4.11 -6.26 2.30
CA HIS A 100 4.29 -7.67 2.64
C HIS A 100 4.83 -7.94 4.08
N ASN A 101 5.39 -6.92 4.74
CA ASN A 101 6.01 -7.04 6.06
C ASN A 101 4.99 -6.84 7.18
N ARG A 102 4.89 -7.81 8.11
CA ARG A 102 4.05 -7.71 9.32
C ARG A 102 4.26 -6.41 10.10
N ALA A 103 5.49 -5.92 10.16
CA ALA A 103 5.84 -4.71 10.90
C ALA A 103 5.09 -3.46 10.40
N THR A 104 4.84 -3.33 9.08
CA THR A 104 4.09 -2.19 8.54
C THR A 104 2.62 -2.25 8.94
N TRP A 105 2.05 -3.46 9.00
CA TRP A 105 0.68 -3.68 9.50
C TRP A 105 0.56 -3.40 10.99
N SER A 106 1.50 -3.88 11.81
CA SER A 106 1.55 -3.55 13.24
C SER A 106 1.62 -2.04 13.46
N GLN A 107 2.45 -1.34 12.69
CA GLN A 107 2.52 0.10 12.75
C GLN A 107 1.23 0.76 12.30
N LEU A 108 0.64 0.33 11.18
CA LEU A 108 -0.55 0.93 10.60
C LEU A 108 -1.79 0.75 11.50
N LEU A 109 -1.96 -0.43 12.10
CA LEU A 109 -3.12 -0.77 12.95
C LEU A 109 -3.00 -0.29 14.39
N HIS A 110 -1.86 0.30 14.75
CA HIS A 110 -1.67 0.97 16.04
C HIS A 110 -1.77 2.50 15.88
N LYS A 111 -2.65 3.14 16.67
CA LYS A 111 -2.85 4.59 16.55
C LYS A 111 -1.60 5.37 16.91
N SER A 112 -1.17 6.23 15.98
CA SER A 112 -0.06 7.15 16.16
C SER A 112 -0.56 8.54 16.53
N ARG A 113 0.21 9.29 17.33
CA ARG A 113 -0.04 10.71 17.60
C ARG A 113 0.41 11.63 16.47
N ASN A 114 1.26 11.12 15.57
CA ASN A 114 1.95 11.91 14.55
C ASN A 114 1.38 11.67 13.15
N ARG A 115 0.42 10.75 13.00
CA ARG A 115 -0.23 10.43 11.73
C ARG A 115 -1.72 10.71 11.83
N ASN A 116 -2.28 11.15 10.73
CA ASN A 116 -3.71 11.42 10.54
C ASN A 116 -4.38 10.24 9.85
N ASN A 117 -5.72 10.27 9.82
CA ASN A 117 -6.58 9.34 9.08
C ASN A 117 -6.53 7.89 9.57
N PHE A 118 -6.19 7.67 10.84
CA PHE A 118 -6.22 6.33 11.44
C PHE A 118 -7.67 5.83 11.51
N GLU A 119 -8.58 6.58 12.13
CA GLU A 119 -9.99 6.23 12.21
C GLU A 119 -10.74 6.42 10.88
N GLU A 120 -10.60 7.59 10.27
CA GLU A 120 -11.44 8.02 9.14
C GLU A 120 -11.13 7.23 7.86
N ASN A 121 -9.87 6.83 7.66
CA ASN A 121 -9.45 6.06 6.48
C ASN A 121 -9.12 4.62 6.85
N THR A 122 -8.03 4.37 7.60
CA THR A 122 -7.52 3.01 7.80
C THR A 122 -8.56 2.09 8.44
N MET A 123 -9.11 2.48 9.59
CA MET A 123 -10.04 1.62 10.32
C MET A 123 -11.42 1.57 9.65
N ALA A 124 -11.88 2.67 9.04
CA ALA A 124 -13.12 2.66 8.26
C ALA A 124 -13.07 1.68 7.06
N VAL A 125 -11.96 1.68 6.31
CA VAL A 125 -11.74 0.73 5.21
C VAL A 125 -11.59 -0.69 5.74
N LEU A 126 -10.86 -0.89 6.84
CA LEU A 126 -10.72 -2.22 7.44
C LEU A 126 -12.07 -2.78 7.91
N ARG A 127 -12.89 -1.98 8.60
CA ARG A 127 -14.25 -2.41 9.00
C ARG A 127 -15.10 -2.79 7.80
N SER A 128 -15.03 -2.00 6.73
CA SER A 128 -15.74 -2.30 5.48
C SER A 128 -15.25 -3.60 4.85
N LEU A 129 -13.94 -3.86 4.88
CA LEU A 129 -13.36 -5.13 4.41
C LEU A 129 -13.88 -6.31 5.22
N LEU A 130 -13.78 -6.22 6.55
CA LEU A 130 -14.24 -7.27 7.47
C LEU A 130 -15.74 -7.54 7.31
N GLN A 131 -16.56 -6.50 7.15
CA GLN A 131 -17.99 -6.65 6.94
C GLN A 131 -18.31 -7.37 5.62
N ARG A 132 -17.60 -7.06 4.53
CA ARG A 132 -17.76 -7.75 3.24
C ARG A 132 -17.37 -9.23 3.34
N ILE A 133 -16.28 -9.53 4.03
CA ILE A 133 -15.84 -10.91 4.28
C ILE A 133 -16.86 -11.66 5.13
N LYS A 134 -17.36 -11.05 6.21
CA LYS A 134 -18.42 -11.61 7.05
C LYS A 134 -19.70 -11.90 6.25
N ASN A 135 -20.00 -11.10 5.24
CA ASN A 135 -21.14 -11.28 4.33
C ASN A 135 -20.87 -12.30 3.19
N GLY A 136 -19.68 -12.93 3.16
CA GLY A 136 -19.34 -14.03 2.26
C GLY A 136 -18.46 -13.68 1.07
N GLU A 137 -18.00 -12.43 0.92
CA GLU A 137 -17.06 -12.08 -0.14
C GLU A 137 -15.64 -12.54 0.20
N THR A 138 -14.92 -13.06 -0.80
CA THR A 138 -13.48 -13.33 -0.65
C THR A 138 -12.66 -12.07 -0.97
N LEU A 139 -11.38 -12.04 -0.54
CA LEU A 139 -10.47 -10.98 -0.95
C LEU A 139 -10.33 -10.88 -2.48
N ASP A 140 -10.39 -12.00 -3.20
CA ASP A 140 -10.33 -12.01 -4.67
C ASP A 140 -11.56 -11.38 -5.29
N ASP A 141 -12.76 -11.65 -4.76
CA ASP A 141 -14.00 -11.04 -5.26
C ASP A 141 -13.92 -9.50 -5.16
N ILE A 142 -13.47 -9.01 -4.00
CA ILE A 142 -13.31 -7.58 -3.73
C ILE A 142 -12.33 -6.93 -4.72
N ILE A 143 -11.16 -7.55 -4.92
CA ILE A 143 -10.11 -7.06 -5.81
C ILE A 143 -10.57 -7.11 -7.27
N ASN A 144 -11.11 -8.23 -7.72
CA ASN A 144 -11.47 -8.46 -9.12
C ASN A 144 -12.66 -7.60 -9.53
N ASN A 145 -13.63 -7.38 -8.64
CA ASN A 145 -14.74 -6.47 -8.91
C ASN A 145 -14.24 -5.04 -9.14
N PHE A 146 -13.38 -4.52 -8.25
CA PHE A 146 -12.78 -3.19 -8.41
C PHE A 146 -11.97 -3.07 -9.71
N LEU A 147 -11.08 -4.03 -10.00
CA LEU A 147 -10.29 -4.00 -11.23
C LEU A 147 -11.18 -4.06 -12.48
N SER A 148 -12.20 -4.92 -12.49
CA SER A 148 -13.12 -5.03 -13.61
C SER A 148 -13.93 -3.75 -13.84
N GLU A 149 -14.37 -3.09 -12.78
CA GLU A 149 -15.06 -1.80 -12.87
C GLU A 149 -14.17 -0.73 -13.48
N LYS A 150 -12.92 -0.61 -13.02
CA LYS A 150 -11.95 0.36 -13.55
C LYS A 150 -11.57 0.08 -15.01
N GLU A 151 -11.37 -1.19 -15.37
CA GLU A 151 -11.05 -1.61 -16.74
C GLU A 151 -12.23 -1.39 -17.70
N LYS A 152 -13.46 -1.71 -17.28
CA LYS A 152 -14.67 -1.42 -18.09
C LYS A 152 -14.89 0.07 -18.31
N ALA A 153 -14.57 0.89 -17.31
CA ALA A 153 -14.70 2.34 -17.39
C ALA A 153 -13.52 3.02 -18.10
N ASN A 154 -12.43 2.28 -18.40
CA ASN A 154 -11.14 2.84 -18.82
C ASN A 154 -10.71 4.00 -17.91
N ALA A 155 -10.72 3.81 -16.60
CA ALA A 155 -10.44 4.86 -15.63
C ALA A 155 -9.42 4.37 -14.59
N TYR A 156 -8.15 4.58 -14.87
CA TYR A 156 -7.03 4.01 -14.13
C TYR A 156 -6.39 5.03 -13.19
N ASP A 157 -7.03 5.26 -12.05
CA ASP A 157 -6.47 6.11 -10.99
C ASP A 157 -5.26 5.45 -10.29
N TRP A 158 -4.59 6.17 -9.38
CA TRP A 158 -3.44 5.60 -8.67
C TRP A 158 -3.79 4.33 -7.87
N ARG A 159 -5.02 4.21 -7.32
CA ARG A 159 -5.44 3.02 -6.57
C ARG A 159 -5.49 1.80 -7.48
N TYR A 160 -5.98 1.97 -8.71
CA TYR A 160 -5.97 0.92 -9.72
C TYR A 160 -4.58 0.30 -9.85
N TYR A 161 -3.52 1.11 -9.95
CA TYR A 161 -2.17 0.57 -10.13
C TYR A 161 -1.66 -0.19 -8.89
N PHE A 162 -1.88 0.34 -7.68
CA PHE A 162 -1.50 -0.36 -6.44
C PHE A 162 -2.34 -1.63 -6.18
N VAL A 163 -3.59 -1.68 -6.67
CA VAL A 163 -4.42 -2.90 -6.61
C VAL A 163 -4.02 -3.91 -7.69
N LYS A 164 -3.75 -3.48 -8.92
CA LYS A 164 -3.43 -4.39 -10.04
C LYS A 164 -2.04 -5.00 -9.89
N TYR A 165 -1.06 -4.19 -9.49
CA TYR A 165 0.34 -4.57 -9.48
C TYR A 165 0.86 -4.72 -8.03
N PRO A 166 0.98 -5.95 -7.50
CA PRO A 166 1.40 -6.19 -6.11
C PRO A 166 2.80 -5.64 -5.79
N ASP A 167 3.65 -5.47 -6.80
CA ASP A 167 5.02 -4.98 -6.65
C ASP A 167 5.14 -3.44 -6.57
N MET A 168 4.03 -2.70 -6.60
CA MET A 168 4.06 -1.23 -6.44
C MET A 168 4.71 -0.78 -5.12
N LEU A 169 4.66 -1.61 -4.07
CA LEU A 169 5.30 -1.36 -2.77
C LEU A 169 6.60 -2.17 -2.56
N ARG A 170 7.11 -2.86 -3.58
CA ARG A 170 8.31 -3.70 -3.45
C ARG A 170 9.52 -2.86 -3.06
N GLY A 171 10.20 -3.29 -1.99
CA GLY A 171 11.39 -2.61 -1.45
C GLY A 171 11.08 -1.45 -0.50
N ALA A 172 9.80 -1.06 -0.36
CA ALA A 172 9.39 -0.02 0.58
C ALA A 172 9.21 -0.58 1.99
N ASP A 173 9.52 0.19 3.04
CA ASP A 173 9.12 -0.11 4.44
C ASP A 173 7.73 0.45 4.78
N GLY A 174 6.85 0.51 3.77
CA GLY A 174 5.48 1.02 3.93
C GLY A 174 5.37 2.54 3.97
N GLU A 175 6.46 3.27 3.73
CA GLU A 175 6.50 4.74 3.64
C GLU A 175 6.59 5.23 2.19
N LEU A 176 5.83 6.26 1.86
CA LEU A 176 5.78 6.88 0.54
C LEU A 176 5.79 8.40 0.64
N THR A 177 6.37 9.06 -0.36
CA THR A 177 6.14 10.48 -0.64
C THR A 177 5.27 10.62 -1.88
N TRP A 178 4.45 11.66 -1.91
CA TRP A 178 3.47 11.89 -2.97
C TRP A 178 3.43 13.36 -3.33
N ASP A 179 3.37 13.66 -4.63
CA ASP A 179 3.12 15.02 -5.10
C ASP A 179 1.63 15.34 -4.96
N LYS A 180 1.30 16.40 -4.22
CA LYS A 180 -0.09 16.81 -3.99
C LYS A 180 -0.79 17.31 -5.26
N SER A 181 -0.03 17.66 -6.29
CA SER A 181 -0.56 18.15 -7.56
C SER A 181 -0.81 17.04 -8.59
N ASN A 182 -0.27 15.83 -8.37
CA ASN A 182 -0.42 14.74 -9.33
C ASN A 182 -0.35 13.37 -8.66
N ASP A 183 -1.44 12.61 -8.81
CA ASP A 183 -1.60 11.32 -8.16
C ASP A 183 -0.66 10.21 -8.65
N TYR A 184 0.05 10.42 -9.75
CA TYR A 184 0.99 9.43 -10.30
C TYR A 184 2.45 9.76 -10.02
N ILE A 185 2.73 10.89 -9.37
CA ILE A 185 4.07 11.24 -8.92
C ILE A 185 4.20 10.81 -7.46
N CYS A 186 4.72 9.59 -7.28
CA CYS A 186 4.98 9.02 -5.97
C CYS A 186 6.33 8.29 -5.94
N THR A 187 6.89 8.20 -4.73
CA THR A 187 8.16 7.52 -4.46
C THR A 187 7.99 6.63 -3.24
N THR A 188 8.37 5.36 -3.37
CA THR A 188 8.48 4.42 -2.26
C THR A 188 9.83 4.53 -1.57
N LEU A 189 9.83 4.52 -0.24
CA LEU A 189 11.03 4.65 0.57
C LEU A 189 11.35 3.32 1.28
N ASN A 190 12.60 2.87 1.20
CA ASN A 190 13.09 1.70 1.94
C ASN A 190 13.14 1.95 3.45
N LYS A 191 13.39 3.19 3.88
CA LYS A 191 13.48 3.55 5.30
C LYS A 191 12.94 4.95 5.51
N HIS A 192 12.73 5.29 6.78
CA HIS A 192 12.33 6.62 7.22
C HIS A 192 13.31 7.74 6.82
N GLN A 193 14.55 7.46 6.44
CA GLN A 193 15.48 8.49 5.96
C GLN A 193 15.49 8.49 4.43
N PHE A 194 15.27 9.64 3.80
CA PHE A 194 15.25 9.76 2.33
C PHE A 194 16.60 9.45 1.67
N ASN A 195 17.70 9.58 2.41
CA ASN A 195 19.04 9.10 2.00
C ASN A 195 19.11 7.56 1.91
N GLY A 196 18.08 6.85 2.37
CA GLY A 196 17.88 5.44 2.11
C GLY A 196 17.48 5.17 0.66
N LEU A 197 17.47 3.89 0.29
CA LEU A 197 17.05 3.49 -1.06
C LEU A 197 15.60 3.91 -1.31
N HIS A 198 15.32 4.38 -2.50
CA HIS A 198 13.98 4.78 -2.91
C HIS A 198 13.77 4.58 -4.40
N TRP A 199 12.52 4.34 -4.79
CA TRP A 199 12.15 3.98 -6.15
C TRP A 199 10.85 4.65 -6.57
N ASN A 200 10.71 4.88 -7.87
CA ASN A 200 9.41 5.15 -8.48
C ASN A 200 8.63 3.81 -8.61
N PRO A 201 7.42 3.68 -8.03
CA PRO A 201 6.64 2.45 -8.07
C PRO A 201 6.36 1.91 -9.47
N PHE A 202 6.04 2.79 -10.42
CA PHE A 202 5.72 2.39 -11.79
C PHE A 202 6.94 1.80 -12.50
N LEU A 203 8.10 2.47 -12.39
CA LEU A 203 9.35 1.95 -12.96
C LEU A 203 9.77 0.62 -12.32
N ASN A 204 9.53 0.46 -11.01
CA ASN A 204 9.80 -0.79 -10.30
C ASN A 204 8.95 -1.95 -10.85
N VAL A 205 7.65 -1.73 -11.06
CA VAL A 205 6.77 -2.76 -11.64
C VAL A 205 7.15 -3.08 -13.08
N ILE A 206 7.46 -2.08 -13.91
CA ILE A 206 7.93 -2.28 -15.28
C ILE A 206 9.22 -3.13 -15.27
N TYR A 207 10.17 -2.79 -14.40
CA TYR A 207 11.41 -3.55 -14.21
C TYR A 207 11.11 -5.01 -13.83
N GLN A 208 10.29 -5.27 -12.82
CA GLN A 208 9.93 -6.64 -12.42
C GLN A 208 9.28 -7.42 -13.57
N ASN A 209 8.42 -6.77 -14.35
CA ASN A 209 7.72 -7.42 -15.45
C ASN A 209 8.61 -7.76 -16.64
N LEU A 210 9.71 -7.03 -16.84
CA LEU A 210 10.58 -7.15 -18.01
C LEU A 210 11.93 -7.81 -17.72
N SER A 211 12.48 -7.69 -16.51
CA SER A 211 13.90 -7.97 -16.26
C SER A 211 14.33 -9.42 -16.56
N ASP A 212 13.44 -10.39 -16.35
CA ASP A 212 13.70 -11.81 -16.65
C ASP A 212 13.18 -12.24 -18.04
N LYS A 213 12.43 -11.37 -18.73
CA LYS A 213 11.85 -11.64 -20.05
C LYS A 213 12.66 -11.03 -21.18
N LEU A 214 13.33 -9.92 -20.90
CA LEU A 214 14.17 -9.20 -21.83
C LEU A 214 15.63 -9.49 -21.50
N LEU A 215 16.18 -10.48 -22.19
CA LEU A 215 17.55 -10.93 -22.08
C LEU A 215 18.26 -10.74 -23.41
N ASP A 216 19.57 -10.49 -23.37
CA ASP A 216 20.39 -10.53 -24.58
C ASP A 216 20.73 -11.97 -25.00
N LYS A 217 21.47 -12.10 -26.12
CA LYS A 217 21.92 -13.38 -26.67
C LYS A 217 22.71 -14.25 -25.69
N ASP A 218 23.32 -13.66 -24.67
CA ASP A 218 24.13 -14.35 -23.65
C ASP A 218 23.31 -14.59 -22.36
N GLY A 219 22.00 -14.33 -22.39
CA GLY A 219 21.09 -14.50 -21.27
C GLY A 219 21.18 -13.39 -20.22
N LYS A 220 21.83 -12.26 -20.52
CA LYS A 220 21.97 -11.14 -19.56
C LYS A 220 20.79 -10.19 -19.65
N LYS A 221 20.34 -9.71 -18.49
CA LYS A 221 19.26 -8.72 -18.39
C LYS A 221 19.61 -7.45 -19.15
N ILE A 222 18.71 -6.99 -20.00
CA ILE A 222 18.86 -5.71 -20.73
C ILE A 222 18.13 -4.55 -20.08
N ILE A 223 17.34 -4.80 -19.03
CA ILE A 223 16.66 -3.78 -18.24
C ILE A 223 17.30 -3.72 -16.86
N GLY A 224 17.57 -2.52 -16.37
CA GLY A 224 18.08 -2.27 -15.02
C GLY A 224 17.34 -1.12 -14.34
N LEU A 225 17.25 -1.16 -13.02
CA LEU A 225 16.70 -0.08 -12.21
C LEU A 225 17.61 0.16 -11.00
N GLY A 226 18.06 1.42 -10.85
CA GLY A 226 18.84 1.84 -9.70
C GLY A 226 18.00 2.02 -8.43
N ASN A 227 18.65 2.45 -7.34
CA ASN A 227 18.03 2.46 -6.00
C ASN A 227 17.88 3.86 -5.38
N TYR A 228 18.01 4.92 -6.17
CA TYR A 228 17.92 6.31 -5.72
C TYR A 228 17.05 7.16 -6.66
N GLY A 229 15.84 6.67 -6.96
CA GLY A 229 14.90 7.37 -7.84
C GLY A 229 15.37 7.47 -9.30
N GLU A 230 16.30 6.60 -9.69
CA GLU A 230 16.88 6.58 -11.04
C GLU A 230 15.85 6.16 -12.10
N ASN A 231 16.12 6.58 -13.34
CA ASN A 231 15.39 6.10 -14.50
C ASN A 231 15.54 4.58 -14.67
N LEU A 232 14.57 3.97 -15.34
CA LEU A 232 14.70 2.60 -15.81
C LEU A 232 15.70 2.58 -16.97
N ASN A 233 16.82 1.89 -16.80
CA ASN A 233 17.87 1.76 -17.82
C ASN A 233 17.55 0.63 -18.79
N ILE A 234 17.74 0.88 -20.08
CA ILE A 234 17.60 -0.09 -21.17
C ILE A 234 18.95 -0.14 -21.87
N LEU A 235 19.52 -1.33 -22.01
CA LEU A 235 20.89 -1.49 -22.55
C LEU A 235 20.91 -1.66 -24.08
N LYS A 236 19.79 -2.02 -24.69
CA LYS A 236 19.66 -2.27 -26.13
C LYS A 236 18.32 -1.74 -26.66
N PRO A 237 18.29 -0.53 -27.25
CA PRO A 237 19.40 0.42 -27.36
C PRO A 237 19.74 1.03 -25.99
N ILE A 238 20.94 1.59 -25.83
CA ILE A 238 21.31 2.33 -24.61
C ILE A 238 20.40 3.55 -24.47
N SER A 239 19.47 3.47 -23.52
CA SER A 239 18.41 4.44 -23.30
C SER A 239 17.91 4.38 -21.87
N SER A 240 17.04 5.31 -21.48
CA SER A 240 16.40 5.27 -20.16
C SER A 240 14.96 5.80 -20.19
N LEU A 241 14.16 5.42 -19.20
CA LEU A 241 12.77 5.85 -19.04
C LEU A 241 12.57 6.50 -17.67
N ALA A 242 12.13 7.76 -17.66
CA ALA A 242 11.67 8.45 -16.46
C ALA A 242 10.15 8.42 -16.39
N ALA A 243 9.58 8.28 -15.19
CA ALA A 243 8.15 8.41 -14.96
C ALA A 243 7.76 9.87 -14.72
N THR A 244 6.59 10.28 -15.23
CA THR A 244 6.00 11.62 -15.05
C THR A 244 4.54 11.51 -14.61
N GLY A 245 3.93 12.66 -14.32
CA GLY A 245 2.50 12.72 -13.99
C GLY A 245 1.57 12.28 -15.14
N THR A 246 1.97 12.55 -16.39
CA THR A 246 1.19 12.26 -17.60
C THR A 246 1.59 10.95 -18.29
N GLY A 247 2.69 10.32 -17.89
CA GLY A 247 3.20 9.12 -18.53
C GLY A 247 4.68 8.93 -18.27
N PHE A 248 5.49 9.00 -19.34
CA PHE A 248 6.92 8.78 -19.26
C PHE A 248 7.71 9.68 -20.21
N ILE A 249 9.00 9.86 -19.95
CA ILE A 249 9.95 10.44 -20.88
C ILE A 249 11.00 9.38 -21.21
N TYR A 250 11.11 9.04 -22.49
CA TYR A 250 12.11 8.13 -23.02
C TYR A 250 13.32 8.93 -23.52
N TYR A 251 14.51 8.59 -23.03
CA TYR A 251 15.76 9.23 -23.39
C TYR A 251 16.60 8.28 -24.24
N HIS A 252 17.01 8.73 -25.41
CA HIS A 252 17.89 7.98 -26.30
C HIS A 252 18.90 8.94 -26.95
N GLN A 253 20.19 8.67 -26.74
CA GLN A 253 21.29 9.55 -27.14
C GLN A 253 21.08 10.97 -26.56
N GLU A 254 21.15 12.01 -27.39
CA GLU A 254 20.94 13.41 -26.99
C GLU A 254 19.48 13.86 -27.12
N THR A 255 18.57 12.94 -27.43
CA THR A 255 17.14 13.23 -27.67
C THR A 255 16.26 12.63 -26.58
N ASN A 256 15.08 13.22 -26.42
CA ASN A 256 14.01 12.63 -25.62
C ASN A 256 12.71 12.62 -26.40
N GLU A 257 11.87 11.64 -26.08
CA GLU A 257 10.52 11.48 -26.59
C GLU A 257 9.57 11.42 -25.41
N VAL A 258 8.48 12.20 -25.48
CA VAL A 258 7.42 12.14 -24.49
C VAL A 258 6.49 11.00 -24.84
N TRP A 259 6.32 10.08 -23.89
CA TRP A 259 5.35 8.99 -23.96
C TRP A 259 4.19 9.30 -23.03
N ASP A 260 3.36 10.26 -23.44
CA ASP A 260 2.14 10.59 -22.72
C ASP A 260 1.13 9.45 -22.82
N VAL A 261 0.51 9.18 -21.68
CA VAL A 261 -0.63 8.28 -21.55
C VAL A 261 -1.88 9.12 -21.75
N GLU A 262 -2.86 8.58 -22.46
CA GLU A 262 -4.15 9.24 -22.63
C GLU A 262 -4.80 9.47 -21.26
N GLN A 263 -5.20 10.71 -20.98
CA GLN A 263 -5.82 11.13 -19.71
C GLN A 263 -7.08 11.97 -19.97
N GLU A 264 -8.09 11.80 -19.12
CA GLU A 264 -9.24 12.70 -19.00
C GLU A 264 -9.40 13.07 -17.53
N ASP A 265 -9.57 14.36 -17.21
CA ASP A 265 -9.70 14.85 -15.84
C ASP A 265 -8.57 14.36 -14.90
N SER A 266 -7.34 14.28 -15.41
CA SER A 266 -6.16 13.73 -14.71
C SER A 266 -6.26 12.25 -14.34
N ILE A 267 -7.16 11.49 -14.97
CA ILE A 267 -7.28 10.04 -14.83
C ILE A 267 -6.81 9.36 -16.11
N ASP A 268 -5.93 8.37 -15.99
CA ASP A 268 -5.47 7.59 -17.14
C ASP A 268 -6.63 6.81 -17.79
N LYS A 269 -6.65 6.83 -19.12
CA LYS A 269 -7.57 6.05 -19.97
C LYS A 269 -6.96 4.78 -20.53
N VAL A 270 -5.66 4.60 -20.35
CA VAL A 270 -4.92 3.39 -20.68
C VAL A 270 -4.02 3.04 -19.50
N ASP A 271 -3.87 1.74 -19.23
CA ASP A 271 -2.93 1.25 -18.22
C ASP A 271 -1.49 1.65 -18.58
N ARG A 272 -0.93 2.63 -17.84
CA ARG A 272 0.38 3.22 -18.13
C ARG A 272 1.53 2.22 -18.06
N ILE A 273 1.43 1.23 -17.17
CA ILE A 273 2.47 0.21 -17.01
C ILE A 273 2.44 -0.72 -18.22
N ALA A 274 1.25 -1.16 -18.65
CA ALA A 274 1.10 -1.97 -19.86
C ALA A 274 1.59 -1.20 -21.10
N PHE A 275 1.18 0.06 -21.25
CA PHE A 275 1.62 0.96 -22.33
C PHE A 275 3.15 1.07 -22.42
N ALA A 276 3.83 1.34 -21.29
CA ALA A 276 5.28 1.45 -21.26
C ALA A 276 5.97 0.11 -21.58
N ILE A 277 5.44 -1.01 -21.05
CA ILE A 277 5.95 -2.35 -21.33
C ILE A 277 5.90 -2.68 -22.83
N GLU A 278 4.79 -2.37 -23.50
CA GLU A 278 4.64 -2.61 -24.94
C GLU A 278 5.62 -1.77 -25.76
N LYS A 279 5.75 -0.48 -25.44
CA LYS A 279 6.72 0.40 -26.11
C LYS A 279 8.16 -0.07 -25.92
N ILE A 280 8.56 -0.42 -24.69
CA ILE A 280 9.91 -0.94 -24.40
C ILE A 280 10.17 -2.21 -25.19
N LYS A 281 9.24 -3.18 -25.17
CA LYS A 281 9.40 -4.44 -25.92
C LYS A 281 9.61 -4.20 -27.40
N LYS A 282 8.82 -3.29 -28.01
CA LYS A 282 8.94 -2.96 -29.43
C LYS A 282 10.32 -2.38 -29.76
N ILE A 283 10.76 -1.36 -29.00
CA ILE A 283 12.07 -0.72 -29.21
C ILE A 283 13.21 -1.73 -29.07
N VAL A 284 13.14 -2.56 -28.03
CA VAL A 284 14.13 -3.61 -27.79
C VAL A 284 14.16 -4.61 -28.95
N GLN A 285 13.01 -5.07 -29.43
CA GLN A 285 12.91 -6.01 -30.54
C GLN A 285 13.48 -5.42 -31.84
N ASP A 286 13.13 -4.16 -32.15
CA ASP A 286 13.63 -3.46 -33.33
C ASP A 286 15.17 -3.33 -33.31
N ASN A 287 15.75 -3.14 -32.12
CA ASN A 287 17.20 -2.99 -31.94
C ASN A 287 17.97 -4.31 -31.72
N MET A 288 17.29 -5.42 -31.43
CA MET A 288 17.92 -6.74 -31.37
C MET A 288 18.03 -7.41 -32.75
N ASN A 289 17.21 -7.00 -33.70
CA ASN A 289 17.20 -7.52 -35.08
C ASN A 289 18.15 -6.75 -36.04
N THR A 290 18.86 -5.74 -35.53
CA THR A 290 19.80 -4.89 -36.27
C THR A 290 21.22 -5.17 -35.83
#